data_AF-A0A323U9Z7-F1
#
_entry.id   AF-A0A323U9Z7-F1
#
_cell.length_a   1.000
_cell.length_b   1.000
_cell.length_c   1.000
_cell.angle_alpha   90.00
_cell.angle_beta   90.00
_cell.angle_gamma   90.00
#
_symmetry.space_group_name_H-M   'P 1'
#
loop_
_entity.id
_entity.type
_entity.pdbx_description
1 polymer ?
#
loop_
_entity_poly.entity_id
_entity_poly.type
_entity_poly.pdbx_seq_one_letter_code
_entity_poly.pdbx_strand_id
1 'polypeptide(L)'
;MTPRSTLTPAYLQNYILQGIPLEDSAGRPLDPAVLAGYIAQAEADYTRKFGVLYRPTRVVLGRVPEGRIPSTPPERIDRPGPDYEARAWQGDRWSILRLPYGPTREILYVGIGYGANGAQILEFSPQWYQPTPHRFNLRLFPGSTLLAQANLASYAAGLLAGSRSVVQGWRIAYIAGYTDILTEQPDLAHAIALRAAQKALPMLTMMAQGYISSESVSVDGLSQSRGYPVSAGKHLYSALADELKAQEEDFLGSFFQSRKGSRLLSV
;
A
#
# COMPACT_ATOMS: atom_id res chain seq x y z
N MET A 1 21.33 -9.78 -3.04
CA MET A 1 20.24 -8.97 -3.63
C MET A 1 18.94 -9.72 -3.38
N THR A 2 18.08 -9.19 -2.52
CA THR A 2 16.76 -9.78 -2.20
C THR A 2 15.86 -9.68 -3.43
N PRO A 3 15.05 -10.70 -3.78
CA PRO A 3 14.19 -10.63 -4.96
C PRO A 3 13.30 -9.39 -4.90
N ARG A 4 13.39 -8.58 -5.95
CA ARG A 4 12.45 -7.48 -6.24
C ARG A 4 11.06 -8.07 -6.45
N SER A 5 10.02 -7.26 -6.25
CA SER A 5 8.59 -7.52 -6.51
C SER A 5 8.28 -8.68 -7.46
N THR A 6 7.21 -9.45 -7.19
CA THR A 6 6.75 -10.48 -8.14
C THR A 6 6.28 -9.89 -9.48
N LEU A 7 5.95 -8.58 -9.52
CA LEU A 7 5.79 -7.83 -10.76
C LEU A 7 7.16 -7.60 -11.44
N THR A 8 7.31 -8.06 -12.68
CA THR A 8 8.58 -8.00 -13.42
C THR A 8 8.53 -7.04 -14.62
N PRO A 9 9.69 -6.55 -15.11
CA PRO A 9 9.76 -5.84 -16.39
C PRO A 9 9.13 -6.58 -17.56
N ALA A 10 9.31 -7.91 -17.60
CA ALA A 10 8.72 -8.77 -18.63
C ALA A 10 7.19 -8.75 -18.58
N TYR A 11 6.58 -8.66 -17.39
CA TYR A 11 5.13 -8.50 -17.27
C TYR A 11 4.65 -7.19 -17.91
N LEU A 12 5.32 -6.06 -17.63
CA LEU A 12 4.97 -4.77 -18.26
C LEU A 12 5.08 -4.85 -19.78
N GLN A 13 6.19 -5.39 -20.28
CA GLN A 13 6.45 -5.51 -21.72
C GLN A 13 5.39 -6.37 -22.42
N ASN A 14 5.08 -7.54 -21.85
CA ASN A 14 4.24 -8.52 -22.51
C ASN A 14 2.75 -8.24 -22.37
N TYR A 15 2.30 -7.48 -21.36
CA TYR A 15 0.86 -7.31 -21.10
C TYR A 15 0.36 -5.87 -21.19
N ILE A 16 1.22 -4.87 -20.96
CA ILE A 16 0.78 -3.46 -20.92
C ILE A 16 1.40 -2.65 -22.06
N LEU A 17 2.69 -2.84 -22.34
CA LEU A 17 3.44 -2.07 -23.35
C LEU A 17 3.52 -2.83 -24.69
N GLN A 18 2.53 -3.66 -25.00
CA GLN A 18 2.51 -4.42 -26.25
C GLN A 18 2.55 -3.48 -27.47
N GLY A 19 3.44 -3.78 -28.42
CA GLY A 19 3.60 -2.99 -29.63
C GLY A 19 4.38 -1.69 -29.46
N ILE A 20 4.87 -1.37 -28.25
CA ILE A 20 5.75 -0.22 -28.03
C ILE A 20 7.20 -0.66 -28.22
N PRO A 21 7.97 -0.01 -29.12
CA PRO A 21 9.39 -0.28 -29.25
C PRO A 21 10.11 0.06 -27.94
N LEU A 22 10.82 -0.93 -27.39
CA LEU A 22 11.67 -0.77 -26.21
C LEU A 22 13.14 -0.66 -26.63
N GLU A 23 13.39 -0.01 -27.75
CA GLU A 23 14.73 0.23 -28.29
C GLU A 23 14.92 1.74 -28.49
N ASP A 24 16.15 2.22 -28.34
CA ASP A 24 16.48 3.61 -28.65
C ASP A 24 16.55 3.84 -30.17
N SER A 25 16.71 5.10 -30.58
CA SER A 25 16.85 5.48 -31.99
C SER A 25 18.04 4.84 -32.72
N ALA A 26 18.97 4.22 -31.98
CA ALA A 26 20.11 3.48 -32.52
C ALA A 26 19.91 1.96 -32.48
N GLY A 27 18.71 1.47 -32.15
CA GLY A 27 18.35 0.05 -32.06
C GLY A 27 18.91 -0.65 -30.81
N ARG A 28 19.33 0.09 -29.79
CA ARG A 28 19.81 -0.51 -28.53
C ARG A 28 18.61 -0.81 -27.63
N PRO A 29 18.49 -2.02 -27.08
CA PRO A 29 17.38 -2.37 -26.21
C PRO A 29 17.43 -1.60 -24.88
N LEU A 30 16.25 -1.26 -24.37
CA LEU A 30 16.05 -0.66 -23.06
C LEU A 30 16.52 -1.64 -21.97
N ASP A 31 17.35 -1.14 -21.05
CA ASP A 31 17.75 -1.92 -19.88
C ASP A 31 16.50 -2.27 -19.03
N PRO A 32 16.21 -3.56 -18.77
CA PRO A 32 15.10 -3.98 -17.92
C PRO A 32 15.11 -3.35 -16.52
N ALA A 33 16.27 -2.92 -16.02
CA ALA A 33 16.39 -2.23 -14.75
C ALA A 33 15.63 -0.88 -14.73
N VAL A 34 15.49 -0.22 -15.89
CA VAL A 34 14.73 1.03 -16.02
C VAL A 34 13.24 0.77 -15.78
N LEU A 35 12.67 -0.25 -16.42
CA LEU A 35 11.28 -0.67 -16.19
C LEU A 35 11.08 -1.11 -14.73
N ALA A 36 12.04 -1.83 -14.16
CA ALA A 36 12.00 -2.19 -12.73
C ALA A 36 11.97 -0.94 -11.81
N GLY A 37 12.63 0.14 -12.21
CA GLY A 37 12.57 1.43 -11.52
C GLY A 37 11.17 2.03 -11.51
N TYR A 38 10.46 1.99 -12.65
CA TYR A 38 9.08 2.48 -12.73
C TYR A 38 8.08 1.63 -11.94
N ILE A 39 8.29 0.31 -11.90
CA ILE A 39 7.53 -0.60 -11.02
C ILE A 39 7.71 -0.19 -9.56
N ALA A 40 8.95 -0.02 -9.11
CA ALA A 40 9.24 0.38 -7.73
C ALA A 40 8.62 1.76 -7.38
N GLN A 41 8.60 2.71 -8.32
CA GLN A 41 7.92 3.99 -8.12
C GLN A 41 6.39 3.85 -8.02
N ALA A 42 5.78 2.98 -8.84
CA ALA A 42 4.35 2.71 -8.77
C ALA A 42 3.97 2.02 -7.44
N GLU A 43 4.76 1.04 -7.01
CA GLU A 43 4.61 0.40 -5.70
C GLU A 43 4.73 1.42 -4.56
N ALA A 44 5.72 2.32 -4.61
CA ALA A 44 5.85 3.37 -3.59
C ALA A 44 4.65 4.33 -3.58
N ASP A 45 4.09 4.67 -4.75
CA ASP A 45 2.87 5.49 -4.86
C ASP A 45 1.68 4.80 -4.17
N TYR A 46 1.44 3.53 -4.46
CA TYR A 46 0.33 2.77 -3.87
C TYR A 46 0.57 2.49 -2.38
N THR A 47 1.80 2.24 -1.95
CA THR A 47 2.16 2.11 -0.53
C THR A 47 1.76 3.38 0.22
N ARG A 48 2.09 4.57 -0.33
CA ARG A 48 1.76 5.85 0.29
C ARG A 48 0.26 6.13 0.32
N LYS A 49 -0.44 5.85 -0.78
CA LYS A 49 -1.88 6.13 -0.91
C LYS A 49 -2.74 5.17 -0.09
N PHE A 50 -2.37 3.89 -0.08
CA PHE A 50 -3.26 2.81 0.35
C PHE A 50 -2.69 1.94 1.46
N GLY A 51 -1.42 2.09 1.82
CA GLY A 51 -0.78 1.26 2.85
C GLY A 51 -0.52 -0.17 2.39
N VAL A 52 -0.52 -0.46 1.09
CA VAL A 52 -0.25 -1.81 0.60
C VAL A 52 1.25 -2.10 0.63
N LEU A 53 1.65 -3.28 1.11
CA LEU A 53 3.02 -3.78 1.04
C LEU A 53 3.12 -4.97 0.08
N TYR A 54 4.17 -4.99 -0.74
CA TYR A 54 4.36 -5.93 -1.87
C TYR A 54 5.23 -7.13 -1.54
N ARG A 55 5.78 -7.13 -0.34
CA ARG A 55 6.60 -8.20 0.22
C ARG A 55 6.24 -8.37 1.68
N PRO A 56 6.49 -9.54 2.27
CA PRO A 56 6.38 -9.69 3.71
C PRO A 56 7.33 -8.69 4.38
N THR A 57 6.75 -7.81 5.17
CA THR A 57 7.43 -6.72 5.88
C THR A 57 6.88 -6.69 7.29
N ARG A 58 7.79 -6.62 8.25
CA ARG A 58 7.44 -6.44 9.65
C ARG A 58 7.10 -4.98 9.89
N VAL A 59 5.94 -4.74 10.47
CA VAL A 59 5.50 -3.42 10.89
C VAL A 59 5.43 -3.40 12.41
N VAL A 60 6.14 -2.43 12.99
CA VAL A 60 6.18 -2.19 14.43
C VAL A 60 5.56 -0.82 14.70
N LEU A 61 4.47 -0.81 15.44
CA LEU A 61 3.74 0.38 15.85
C LEU A 61 3.99 0.61 17.34
N GLY A 62 4.58 1.73 17.71
CA GLY A 62 4.86 2.09 19.09
C GLY A 62 6.05 1.34 19.68
N ARG A 63 6.20 1.42 21.00
CA ARG A 63 7.35 0.84 21.74
C ARG A 63 7.12 -0.63 22.10
N VAL A 64 7.16 -1.51 21.11
CA VAL A 64 7.06 -2.97 21.31
C VAL A 64 8.36 -3.50 21.94
N PRO A 65 8.31 -4.40 22.94
CA PRO A 65 9.52 -5.01 23.49
C PRO A 65 10.30 -5.80 22.44
N GLU A 66 11.61 -5.59 22.32
CA GLU A 66 12.45 -6.24 21.29
C GLU A 66 12.43 -7.77 21.38
N GLY A 67 12.27 -8.36 22.58
CA GLY A 67 12.11 -9.82 22.74
C GLY A 67 10.84 -10.41 22.11
N ARG A 68 9.86 -9.57 21.73
CA ARG A 68 8.63 -9.96 21.01
C ARG A 68 8.76 -9.75 19.50
N ILE A 69 9.86 -9.18 19.05
CA ILE A 69 10.16 -8.94 17.64
C ILE A 69 11.18 -9.99 17.21
N PRO A 70 10.87 -10.88 16.25
CA PRO A 70 11.84 -11.85 15.75
C PRO A 70 13.09 -11.13 15.21
N SER A 71 14.30 -11.59 15.53
CA SER A 71 15.54 -10.91 15.10
C SER A 71 15.89 -11.13 13.61
N THR A 72 15.30 -12.16 13.01
CA THR A 72 15.53 -12.61 11.62
C THR A 72 14.64 -11.83 10.64
N PRO A 73 14.94 -11.73 9.33
CA PRO A 73 14.08 -11.07 8.33
C PRO A 73 12.61 -11.55 8.41
N PRO A 74 11.61 -10.70 8.08
CA PRO A 74 11.64 -9.67 7.02
C PRO A 74 12.09 -8.25 7.40
N GLU A 75 12.17 -7.37 6.38
CA GLU A 75 12.37 -5.92 6.51
C GLU A 75 11.45 -5.31 7.59
N ARG A 76 11.94 -4.31 8.32
CA ARG A 76 11.22 -3.65 9.43
C ARG A 76 10.84 -2.22 9.09
N ILE A 77 9.58 -1.87 9.32
CA ILE A 77 9.05 -0.51 9.30
C ILE A 77 8.59 -0.16 10.72
N ASP A 78 9.22 0.84 11.32
CA ASP A 78 8.82 1.40 12.61
C ASP A 78 7.93 2.64 12.40
N ARG A 79 6.83 2.71 13.15
CA ARG A 79 5.90 3.85 13.19
C ARG A 79 5.48 4.14 14.62
N PRO A 80 5.08 5.39 14.93
CA PRO A 80 4.42 5.67 16.19
C PRO A 80 3.16 4.81 16.35
N GLY A 81 2.90 4.40 17.58
CA GLY A 81 1.70 3.65 17.93
C GLY A 81 0.46 4.54 17.82
N PRO A 82 -0.72 3.98 17.50
CA PRO A 82 -1.97 4.71 17.67
C PRO A 82 -2.19 5.16 19.12
N ASP A 83 -2.87 6.28 19.30
CA ASP A 83 -3.29 6.72 20.61
C ASP A 83 -4.36 5.78 21.17
N TYR A 84 -4.30 5.53 22.47
CA TYR A 84 -5.38 4.87 23.19
C TYR A 84 -6.34 5.93 23.71
N GLU A 85 -7.58 5.92 23.24
CA GLU A 85 -8.62 6.83 23.72
C GLU A 85 -9.66 6.06 24.53
N ALA A 86 -9.72 6.24 25.85
CA ALA A 86 -10.67 5.53 26.71
C ALA A 86 -12.14 5.72 26.28
N ARG A 87 -12.49 6.87 25.69
CA ARG A 87 -13.86 7.15 25.19
C ARG A 87 -14.19 6.38 23.91
N ALA A 88 -13.20 5.98 23.11
CA ALA A 88 -13.43 5.13 21.94
C ALA A 88 -13.92 3.72 22.32
N TRP A 89 -13.84 3.37 23.61
CA TRP A 89 -14.27 2.10 24.19
C TRP A 89 -15.65 2.16 24.88
N GLN A 90 -16.39 3.26 24.73
CA GLN A 90 -17.77 3.40 25.25
C GLN A 90 -18.81 3.05 24.15
N GLY A 91 -19.88 2.34 24.50
CA GLY A 91 -20.96 1.95 23.57
C GLY A 91 -20.61 0.74 22.69
N ASP A 92 -21.20 0.60 21.50
CA ASP A 92 -20.98 -0.53 20.56
C ASP A 92 -19.74 -0.44 19.66
N ARG A 93 -18.81 0.49 19.96
CA ARG A 93 -17.64 0.79 19.12
C ARG A 93 -16.39 -0.04 19.45
N TRP A 94 -16.52 -0.99 20.37
CA TRP A 94 -15.50 -1.97 20.72
C TRP A 94 -15.26 -2.86 19.51
N SER A 95 -14.17 -2.64 18.77
CA SER A 95 -13.38 -3.74 18.22
C SER A 95 -12.39 -3.29 17.17
N ILE A 96 -12.59 -2.21 16.42
CA ILE A 96 -11.84 -2.07 15.16
C ILE A 96 -10.67 -1.09 15.28
N LEU A 97 -9.45 -1.62 15.30
CA LEU A 97 -8.24 -0.85 15.14
C LEU A 97 -7.75 -0.92 13.69
N ARG A 98 -7.61 0.23 13.04
CA ARG A 98 -7.07 0.30 11.67
C ARG A 98 -5.55 0.25 11.70
N LEU A 99 -5.00 -0.70 10.96
CA LEU A 99 -3.57 -0.86 10.71
C LEU A 99 -3.17 0.02 9.51
N PRO A 100 -2.00 0.69 9.58
CA PRO A 100 -1.54 1.57 8.50
C PRO A 100 -1.08 0.80 7.27
N TYR A 101 -0.69 -0.47 7.43
CA TYR A 101 -0.18 -1.30 6.35
C TYR A 101 -0.89 -2.65 6.27
N GLY A 102 -0.95 -3.21 5.07
CA GLY A 102 -1.47 -4.55 4.86
C GLY A 102 -1.17 -5.10 3.46
N PRO A 103 -1.71 -6.28 3.11
CA PRO A 103 -2.58 -7.12 3.96
C PRO A 103 -1.85 -7.68 5.18
N THR A 104 -2.56 -7.87 6.28
CA THR A 104 -2.00 -8.49 7.50
C THR A 104 -1.88 -9.99 7.31
N ARG A 105 -0.68 -10.56 7.50
CA ARG A 105 -0.45 -12.01 7.45
C ARG A 105 -0.46 -12.63 8.84
N GLU A 106 0.30 -12.04 9.75
CA GLU A 106 0.54 -12.59 11.07
C GLU A 106 0.65 -11.45 12.09
N ILE A 107 0.00 -11.61 13.24
CA ILE A 107 0.15 -10.69 14.36
C ILE A 107 1.17 -11.31 15.32
N LEU A 108 2.25 -10.57 15.59
CA LEU A 108 3.33 -11.00 16.47
C LEU A 108 3.08 -10.53 17.91
N TYR A 109 2.54 -9.32 18.06
CA TYR A 109 2.36 -8.68 19.35
C TYR A 109 1.23 -7.66 19.33
N VAL A 110 0.44 -7.64 20.40
CA VAL A 110 -0.56 -6.60 20.66
C VAL A 110 -0.53 -6.26 22.15
N GLY A 111 -0.33 -4.98 22.44
CA GLY A 111 -0.26 -4.47 23.80
C GLY A 111 -0.71 -3.02 23.90
N ILE A 112 -1.02 -2.58 25.11
CA ILE A 112 -1.17 -1.17 25.46
C ILE A 112 -0.11 -0.84 26.51
N GLY A 113 0.74 0.15 26.22
CA GLY A 113 1.61 0.75 27.23
C GLY A 113 0.84 1.76 28.07
N TYR A 114 1.01 1.73 29.38
CA TYR A 114 0.39 2.66 30.32
C TYR A 114 1.34 2.99 31.50
N GLY A 115 0.93 3.93 32.36
CA GLY A 115 1.78 4.48 33.42
C GLY A 115 2.78 5.53 32.91
N ALA A 116 3.60 6.07 33.82
CA ALA A 116 4.60 7.08 33.47
C ALA A 116 5.53 6.55 32.37
N ASN A 117 5.61 7.28 31.25
CA ASN A 117 6.39 6.92 30.06
C ASN A 117 6.05 5.55 29.42
N GLY A 118 4.88 4.98 29.74
CA GLY A 118 4.48 3.66 29.25
C GLY A 118 5.34 2.51 29.82
N ALA A 119 5.85 2.65 31.05
CA ALA A 119 6.68 1.62 31.67
C ALA A 119 5.93 0.29 31.91
N GLN A 120 4.61 0.35 32.09
CA GLN A 120 3.77 -0.83 32.26
C GLN A 120 3.15 -1.21 30.92
N ILE A 121 3.03 -2.51 30.66
CA ILE A 121 2.49 -3.02 29.39
C ILE A 121 1.40 -4.03 29.68
N LEU A 122 0.23 -3.77 29.12
CA LEU A 122 -0.90 -4.66 29.12
C LEU A 122 -0.88 -5.46 27.81
N GLU A 123 -0.45 -6.71 27.88
CA GLU A 123 -0.39 -7.60 26.72
C GLU A 123 -1.75 -8.27 26.47
N PHE A 124 -2.15 -8.35 25.20
CA PHE A 124 -3.38 -9.00 24.76
C PHE A 124 -3.06 -10.42 24.28
N SER A 125 -3.83 -11.39 24.77
CA SER A 125 -3.76 -12.77 24.30
C SER A 125 -4.20 -12.89 22.82
N PRO A 126 -3.61 -13.79 22.01
CA PRO A 126 -4.01 -14.01 20.61
C PRO A 126 -5.50 -14.29 20.41
N GLN A 127 -6.18 -14.90 21.38
CA GLN A 127 -7.62 -15.18 21.33
C GLN A 127 -8.49 -13.92 21.46
N TRP A 128 -7.90 -12.78 21.85
CA TRP A 128 -8.62 -11.52 22.04
C TRP A 128 -8.55 -10.62 20.81
N TYR A 129 -7.95 -11.07 19.72
CA TYR A 129 -7.95 -10.29 18.51
C TYR A 129 -8.05 -11.16 17.26
N GLN A 130 -8.65 -10.60 16.22
CA GLN A 130 -8.82 -11.23 14.94
C GLN A 130 -8.39 -10.25 13.85
N PRO A 131 -7.26 -10.50 13.16
CA PRO A 131 -6.89 -9.69 12.02
C PRO A 131 -7.94 -9.88 10.92
N THR A 132 -8.23 -8.80 10.20
CA THR A 132 -9.02 -8.80 8.96
C THR A 132 -8.08 -8.40 7.82
N PRO A 133 -7.37 -9.37 7.20
CA PRO A 133 -6.26 -9.12 6.29
C PRO A 133 -6.57 -8.12 5.18
N HIS A 134 -7.75 -8.22 4.55
CA HIS A 134 -8.11 -7.38 3.40
C HIS A 134 -8.57 -5.97 3.75
N ARG A 135 -8.98 -5.73 5.00
CA ARG A 135 -9.48 -4.42 5.46
C ARG A 135 -8.46 -3.63 6.26
N PHE A 136 -7.28 -4.20 6.48
CA PHE A 136 -6.19 -3.62 7.27
C PHE A 136 -6.68 -3.26 8.66
N ASN A 137 -7.47 -4.15 9.25
CA ASN A 137 -8.09 -3.91 10.54
C ASN A 137 -7.75 -5.07 11.48
N LEU A 138 -7.48 -4.74 12.73
CA LEU A 138 -7.42 -5.68 13.83
C LEU A 138 -8.72 -5.54 14.61
N ARG A 139 -9.52 -6.61 14.66
CA ARG A 139 -10.69 -6.67 15.53
C ARG A 139 -10.26 -7.13 16.91
N LEU A 140 -10.57 -6.37 17.93
CA LEU A 140 -10.31 -6.66 19.33
C LEU A 140 -11.60 -7.20 19.94
N PHE A 141 -11.48 -8.27 20.73
CA PHE A 141 -12.57 -9.01 21.36
C PHE A 141 -13.65 -9.48 20.37
N PRO A 142 -13.29 -10.34 19.40
CA PRO A 142 -14.20 -10.76 18.32
C PRO A 142 -15.39 -11.63 18.77
N GLY A 143 -15.51 -11.99 20.06
CA GLY A 143 -16.52 -12.90 20.59
C GLY A 143 -17.30 -12.36 21.79
N SER A 144 -18.58 -12.73 21.89
CA SER A 144 -19.52 -12.39 22.97
C SER A 144 -19.38 -13.30 24.20
N THR A 145 -18.20 -13.87 24.47
CA THR A 145 -18.05 -14.75 25.62
C THR A 145 -18.08 -13.93 26.92
N LEU A 146 -19.00 -14.27 27.82
CA LEU A 146 -19.14 -13.67 29.15
C LEU A 146 -17.80 -13.62 29.93
N LEU A 147 -16.91 -14.59 29.70
CA LEU A 147 -15.55 -14.63 30.23
C LEU A 147 -14.61 -13.56 29.62
N ALA A 148 -14.75 -13.24 28.34
CA ALA A 148 -14.01 -12.14 27.74
C ALA A 148 -14.49 -10.80 28.32
N GLN A 149 -15.81 -10.62 28.52
CA GLN A 149 -16.38 -9.43 29.16
C GLN A 149 -15.98 -9.28 30.63
N ALA A 150 -15.96 -10.36 31.41
CA ALA A 150 -15.53 -10.34 32.81
C ALA A 150 -14.03 -10.00 32.95
N ASN A 151 -13.18 -10.55 32.08
CA ASN A 151 -11.77 -10.17 32.03
C ASN A 151 -11.59 -8.74 31.51
N LEU A 152 -12.42 -8.29 30.57
CA LEU A 152 -12.45 -6.90 30.09
C LEU A 152 -12.81 -5.93 31.21
N ALA A 153 -13.75 -6.27 32.10
CA ALA A 153 -14.14 -5.41 33.21
C ALA A 153 -12.98 -5.24 34.21
N SER A 154 -12.20 -6.29 34.46
CA SER A 154 -10.97 -6.23 35.27
C SER A 154 -9.85 -5.46 34.57
N TYR A 155 -9.69 -5.63 33.26
CA TYR A 155 -8.73 -4.91 32.41
C TYR A 155 -9.08 -3.41 32.29
N ALA A 156 -10.36 -3.13 32.09
CA ALA A 156 -10.93 -1.81 32.04
C ALA A 156 -10.80 -1.17 33.42
N ALA A 157 -11.02 -1.85 34.55
CA ALA A 157 -10.79 -1.27 35.88
C ALA A 157 -9.34 -0.74 36.05
N GLY A 158 -8.34 -1.43 35.50
CA GLY A 158 -6.94 -0.98 35.52
C GLY A 158 -6.64 0.24 34.64
N LEU A 159 -7.34 0.39 33.50
CA LEU A 159 -7.20 1.54 32.58
C LEU A 159 -8.16 2.71 32.92
N LEU A 160 -9.34 2.40 33.48
CA LEU A 160 -10.44 3.29 33.86
C LEU A 160 -10.18 4.01 35.18
N ALA A 161 -9.35 3.46 36.08
CA ALA A 161 -8.92 4.17 37.28
C ALA A 161 -8.30 5.55 36.98
N GLY A 162 -7.90 5.81 35.72
CA GLY A 162 -7.42 7.13 35.28
C GLY A 162 -8.22 7.85 34.20
N SER A 163 -9.20 7.23 33.52
CA SER A 163 -9.98 7.80 32.39
C SER A 163 -9.18 8.65 31.37
N ARG A 164 -7.89 8.37 31.19
CA ARG A 164 -6.95 9.22 30.43
C ARG A 164 -6.63 8.56 29.10
N SER A 165 -6.63 9.35 28.04
CA SER A 165 -6.04 8.95 26.77
C SER A 165 -4.53 8.75 26.94
N VAL A 166 -3.99 7.69 26.36
CA VAL A 166 -2.54 7.43 26.34
C VAL A 166 -2.03 7.66 24.93
N VAL A 167 -1.23 8.72 24.77
CA VAL A 167 -0.57 9.04 23.50
C VAL A 167 0.39 7.91 23.13
N GLN A 168 0.28 7.42 21.90
CA GLN A 168 1.00 6.26 21.38
C GLN A 168 0.89 5.03 22.30
N GLY A 169 -0.27 4.86 22.94
CA GLY A 169 -0.53 3.78 23.89
C GLY A 169 -0.47 2.40 23.23
N TRP A 170 -0.94 2.27 21.99
CA TRP A 170 -0.95 1.00 21.27
C TRP A 170 0.46 0.57 20.86
N ARG A 171 0.77 -0.70 21.12
CA ARG A 171 2.02 -1.36 20.79
C ARG A 171 1.72 -2.61 19.99
N ILE A 172 2.03 -2.60 18.71
CA ILE A 172 1.60 -3.66 17.79
C ILE A 172 2.77 -4.04 16.91
N ALA A 173 3.07 -5.33 16.83
CA ALA A 173 3.97 -5.87 15.84
C ALA A 173 3.23 -6.89 14.99
N TYR A 174 3.38 -6.80 13.68
CA TYR A 174 2.75 -7.72 12.73
C TYR A 174 3.58 -7.83 11.46
N ILE A 175 3.34 -8.91 10.71
CA ILE A 175 3.86 -9.08 9.35
C ILE A 175 2.74 -8.73 8.39
N ALA A 176 3.05 -7.86 7.43
CA ALA A 176 2.14 -7.45 6.38
C ALA A 176 2.77 -7.54 5.01
N GLY A 177 1.92 -7.66 3.99
CA GLY A 177 2.28 -7.70 2.59
C GLY A 177 1.98 -9.04 1.93
N TYR A 178 2.09 -9.05 0.60
CA TYR A 178 1.92 -10.26 -0.20
C TYR A 178 3.22 -11.08 -0.26
N THR A 179 3.10 -12.39 -0.43
CA THR A 179 4.22 -13.24 -0.84
C THR A 179 4.33 -13.19 -2.36
N ASP A 180 3.19 -13.30 -3.03
CA ASP A 180 3.09 -13.08 -4.47
C ASP A 180 1.80 -12.33 -4.82
N ILE A 181 1.95 -11.07 -5.24
CA ILE A 181 0.80 -10.23 -5.59
C ILE A 181 0.08 -10.71 -6.86
N LEU A 182 0.78 -11.34 -7.81
CA LEU A 182 0.18 -11.81 -9.06
C LEU A 182 -0.83 -12.93 -8.79
N THR A 183 -0.52 -13.81 -7.83
CA THR A 183 -1.40 -14.92 -7.44
C THR A 183 -2.44 -14.47 -6.41
N GLU A 184 -2.04 -13.68 -5.41
CA GLU A 184 -2.94 -13.31 -4.30
C GLU A 184 -3.94 -12.20 -4.66
N GLN A 185 -3.55 -11.24 -5.52
CA GLN A 185 -4.38 -10.08 -5.92
C GLN A 185 -4.03 -9.63 -7.35
N PRO A 186 -4.40 -10.40 -8.39
CA PRO A 186 -4.06 -10.10 -9.78
C PRO A 186 -4.54 -8.72 -10.24
N ASP A 187 -5.73 -8.29 -9.82
CA ASP A 187 -6.28 -6.98 -10.22
C ASP A 187 -5.44 -5.82 -9.68
N LEU A 188 -4.95 -5.93 -8.44
CA LEU A 188 -4.07 -4.94 -7.84
C LEU A 188 -2.70 -4.93 -8.52
N ALA A 189 -2.17 -6.11 -8.87
CA ALA A 189 -0.93 -6.22 -9.63
C ALA A 189 -1.06 -5.55 -11.01
N HIS A 190 -2.19 -5.76 -11.68
CA HIS A 190 -2.50 -5.11 -12.96
C HIS A 190 -2.57 -3.59 -12.82
N ALA A 191 -3.27 -3.06 -11.81
CA ALA A 191 -3.35 -1.62 -11.57
C ALA A 191 -1.97 -0.97 -11.33
N ILE A 192 -1.07 -1.66 -10.62
CA ILE A 192 0.31 -1.20 -10.43
C ILE A 192 1.08 -1.22 -11.74
N ALA A 193 0.89 -2.24 -12.57
CA ALA A 193 1.50 -2.31 -13.88
C ALA A 193 1.02 -1.18 -14.81
N LEU A 194 -0.27 -0.85 -14.80
CA LEU A 194 -0.84 0.31 -15.50
C LEU A 194 -0.15 1.60 -15.04
N ARG A 195 -0.04 1.81 -13.72
CA ARG A 195 0.60 2.99 -13.14
C ARG A 195 2.09 3.08 -13.51
N ALA A 196 2.80 1.96 -13.50
CA ALA A 196 4.21 1.89 -13.86
C ALA A 196 4.40 2.20 -15.36
N ALA A 197 3.55 1.65 -16.23
CA ALA A 197 3.55 1.95 -17.65
C ALA A 197 3.28 3.43 -17.93
N GLN A 198 2.24 4.03 -17.34
CA GLN A 198 1.96 5.47 -17.46
C GLN A 198 3.19 6.34 -17.15
N LYS A 199 3.96 5.99 -16.11
CA LYS A 199 5.19 6.71 -15.74
C LYS A 199 6.34 6.48 -16.73
N ALA A 200 6.37 5.33 -17.40
CA ALA A 200 7.40 4.98 -18.37
C ALA A 200 7.14 5.62 -19.75
N LEU A 201 5.88 5.82 -20.15
CA LEU A 201 5.52 6.29 -21.50
C LEU A 201 6.17 7.61 -21.95
N PRO A 202 6.35 8.64 -21.10
CA PRO A 202 7.08 9.84 -21.50
C PRO A 202 8.52 9.54 -21.89
N MET A 203 9.22 8.70 -21.12
CA MET A 203 10.59 8.29 -21.39
C MET A 203 10.67 7.43 -22.66
N LEU A 204 9.75 6.48 -22.83
CA LEU A 204 9.68 5.67 -24.05
C LEU A 204 9.42 6.52 -25.30
N THR A 205 8.64 7.60 -25.16
CA THR A 205 8.49 8.57 -26.26
C THR A 205 9.81 9.27 -26.56
N MET A 206 10.54 9.71 -25.54
CA MET A 206 11.85 10.35 -25.72
C MET A 206 12.87 9.41 -26.37
N MET A 207 12.80 8.11 -26.12
CA MET A 207 13.63 7.12 -26.80
C MET A 207 13.27 6.96 -28.27
N ALA A 208 11.97 6.92 -28.59
CA ALA A 208 11.50 6.70 -29.95
C ALA A 208 11.65 7.94 -30.85
N GLN A 209 11.44 9.14 -30.32
CA GLN A 209 11.44 10.40 -31.08
C GLN A 209 12.66 11.29 -30.84
N GLY A 210 13.52 10.93 -29.88
CA GLY A 210 14.52 11.83 -29.34
C GLY A 210 13.93 12.81 -28.32
N TYR A 211 14.80 13.64 -27.73
CA TYR A 211 14.42 14.61 -26.70
C TYR A 211 13.54 15.76 -27.23
N ILE A 212 13.54 15.98 -28.55
CA ILE A 212 12.82 17.05 -29.24
C ILE A 212 11.93 16.40 -30.29
N SER A 213 10.62 16.56 -30.14
CA SER A 213 9.66 16.19 -31.18
C SER A 213 9.53 17.35 -32.16
N SER A 214 9.70 17.09 -33.45
CA SER A 214 9.56 18.10 -34.50
C SER A 214 8.22 17.94 -35.20
N GLU A 215 7.40 18.99 -35.20
CA GLU A 215 6.25 19.08 -36.10
C GLU A 215 6.62 20.03 -37.24
N SER A 216 6.51 19.55 -38.48
CA SER A 216 6.52 20.37 -39.68
C SER A 216 5.07 20.58 -40.13
N VAL A 217 4.62 21.82 -40.07
CA VAL A 217 3.33 22.20 -40.65
C VAL A 217 3.64 22.99 -41.91
N SER A 218 3.26 22.42 -43.05
CA SER A 218 3.34 23.08 -44.35
C SER A 218 1.98 23.71 -44.65
N VAL A 219 1.87 25.02 -44.50
CA VAL A 219 0.72 25.79 -44.98
C VAL A 219 1.21 26.72 -46.08
N ASP A 220 0.69 26.54 -47.29
CA ASP A 220 0.92 27.42 -48.45
C ASP A 220 2.40 27.63 -48.84
N GLY A 221 3.18 26.54 -48.90
CA GLY A 221 4.58 26.57 -49.36
C GLY A 221 5.61 27.11 -48.36
N LEU A 222 5.18 27.62 -47.20
CA LEU A 222 6.04 27.99 -46.09
C LEU A 222 6.12 26.83 -45.10
N SER A 223 7.28 26.17 -45.05
CA SER A 223 7.59 25.14 -44.05
C SER A 223 8.03 25.81 -42.76
N GLN A 224 7.23 25.69 -41.69
CA GLN A 224 7.66 26.01 -40.33
C GLN A 224 7.93 24.72 -39.57
N SER A 225 9.18 24.50 -39.18
CA SER A 225 9.57 23.46 -38.22
C SER A 225 9.51 24.04 -36.81
N ARG A 226 8.69 23.45 -35.94
CA ARG A 226 8.70 23.75 -34.49
C ARG A 226 9.18 22.51 -33.74
N GLY A 227 10.23 22.69 -32.94
CA GLY A 227 10.71 21.67 -32.01
C GLY A 227 10.05 21.88 -30.66
N TYR A 228 9.35 20.87 -30.17
CA TYR A 228 8.79 20.85 -28.82
C TYR A 228 9.59 19.85 -27.97
N PRO A 229 10.03 20.23 -26.75
CA PRO A 229 10.55 19.24 -25.82
C PRO A 229 9.43 18.22 -25.53
N VAL A 230 9.76 16.93 -25.54
CA VAL A 230 8.80 15.89 -25.16
C VAL A 230 8.35 16.16 -23.73
N SER A 231 7.06 16.45 -23.57
CA SER A 231 6.47 16.79 -22.28
C SER A 231 5.74 15.59 -21.70
N ALA A 232 5.60 15.55 -20.37
CA ALA A 232 4.82 14.50 -19.71
C ALA A 232 3.32 14.52 -20.07
N GLY A 233 2.80 15.61 -20.63
CA GLY A 233 1.37 15.78 -20.92
C GLY A 233 0.96 15.59 -22.39
N LYS A 234 1.87 15.82 -23.34
CA LYS A 234 1.65 15.59 -24.78
C LYS A 234 2.89 14.96 -25.38
N HIS A 235 2.75 13.70 -25.80
CA HIS A 235 3.80 12.86 -26.35
C HIS A 235 3.17 11.77 -27.25
N LEU A 236 3.97 11.04 -28.02
CA LEU A 236 3.53 10.01 -28.97
C LEU A 236 2.50 9.05 -28.37
N TYR A 237 2.78 8.54 -27.17
CA TYR A 237 1.90 7.61 -26.46
C TYR A 237 0.88 8.27 -25.52
N SER A 238 0.53 9.55 -25.71
CA SER A 238 -0.36 10.28 -24.80
C SER A 238 -1.78 9.68 -24.75
N ALA A 239 -2.34 9.29 -25.90
CA ALA A 239 -3.65 8.62 -25.94
C ALA A 239 -3.65 7.31 -25.14
N LEU A 240 -2.58 6.52 -25.25
CA LEU A 240 -2.43 5.32 -24.43
C LEU A 240 -2.27 5.67 -22.95
N ALA A 241 -1.49 6.71 -22.62
CA ALA A 241 -1.33 7.14 -21.23
C ALA A 241 -2.69 7.54 -20.60
N ASP A 242 -3.55 8.21 -21.35
CA ASP A 242 -4.90 8.58 -20.93
C ASP A 242 -5.80 7.34 -20.76
N GLU A 243 -5.72 6.37 -21.67
CA GLU A 243 -6.44 5.10 -21.56
C GLU A 243 -6.01 4.30 -20.31
N LEU A 244 -4.71 4.11 -20.13
CA LEU A 244 -4.16 3.40 -18.96
C LEU A 244 -4.53 4.09 -17.65
N LYS A 245 -4.65 5.43 -17.68
CA LYS A 245 -5.09 6.22 -16.52
C LYS A 245 -6.58 6.02 -16.24
N ALA A 246 -7.43 6.03 -17.27
CA ALA A 246 -8.86 5.74 -17.11
C ALA A 246 -9.08 4.33 -16.54
N GLN A 247 -8.39 3.32 -17.05
CA GLN A 247 -8.44 1.95 -16.53
C GLN A 247 -7.98 1.86 -15.07
N GLU A 248 -6.92 2.58 -14.70
CA GLU A 248 -6.47 2.67 -13.31
C GLU A 248 -7.54 3.32 -12.42
N GLU A 249 -8.14 4.43 -12.85
CA GLU A 249 -9.17 5.15 -12.09
C GLU A 249 -10.43 4.31 -11.88
N ASP A 250 -10.87 3.58 -12.90
CA ASP A 250 -12.00 2.64 -12.81
C ASP A 250 -11.73 1.51 -11.81
N PHE A 251 -10.51 0.94 -11.84
CA PHE A 251 -10.08 -0.03 -10.85
C PHE A 251 -10.08 0.56 -9.43
N LEU A 252 -9.52 1.76 -9.23
CA LEU A 252 -9.50 2.40 -7.91
C LEU A 252 -10.92 2.66 -7.41
N GLY A 253 -11.85 3.06 -8.29
CA GLY A 253 -13.26 3.23 -7.98
C GLY A 253 -13.91 1.96 -7.43
N SER A 254 -13.72 0.82 -8.10
CA SER A 254 -14.30 -0.47 -7.71
C SER A 254 -13.60 -1.10 -6.50
N PHE A 255 -12.27 -1.05 -6.44
CA PHE A 255 -11.47 -1.67 -5.38
C PHE A 255 -11.80 -1.09 -4.00
N PHE A 256 -11.95 0.23 -3.86
CA PHE A 256 -12.29 0.83 -2.57
C PHE A 256 -13.76 0.67 -2.17
N GLN A 257 -14.67 0.49 -3.14
CA GLN A 257 -16.06 0.15 -2.83
C GLN A 257 -16.15 -1.23 -2.17
N SER A 258 -15.41 -2.22 -2.69
CA SER A 258 -15.36 -3.58 -2.11
C SER A 258 -14.80 -3.58 -0.67
N ARG A 259 -13.81 -2.73 -0.38
CA ARG A 259 -13.15 -2.64 0.95
C ARG A 259 -14.02 -1.99 2.03
N LYS A 260 -14.94 -1.10 1.68
CA LYS A 260 -15.85 -0.45 2.65
C LYS A 260 -16.90 -1.43 3.22
N GLY A 261 -17.02 -2.63 2.65
CA GLY A 261 -18.02 -3.63 3.01
C GLY A 261 -19.36 -3.32 2.38
N SER A 262 -20.11 -4.37 2.02
CA SER A 262 -21.52 -4.24 1.67
C SER A 262 -22.25 -3.58 2.84
N ARG A 263 -22.78 -2.38 2.61
CA ARG A 263 -23.83 -1.84 3.47
C ARG A 263 -25.05 -2.72 3.21
N LEU A 264 -25.20 -3.79 3.98
CA LEU A 264 -26.52 -4.40 4.11
C LEU A 264 -27.40 -3.30 4.69
N LEU A 265 -28.32 -2.80 3.86
CA LEU A 265 -29.36 -1.89 4.29
C LEU A 265 -30.03 -2.54 5.50
N SER A 266 -29.91 -1.93 6.67
CA SER A 266 -30.77 -2.27 7.79
C SER A 266 -32.18 -1.88 7.38
N VAL A 267 -33.01 -2.89 7.11
CA VAL A 267 -34.47 -2.75 7.11
C VAL A 267 -34.94 -2.57 8.54
#